data_AF-A0A956ZMV1-F1
#
_entry.id   AF-A0A956ZMV1-F1
#
_cell.length_a   1.000
_cell.length_b   1.000
_cell.length_c   1.000
_cell.angle_alpha   90.00
_cell.angle_beta   90.00
_cell.angle_gamma   90.00
#
_symmetry.space_group_name_H-M   'P 1'
#
loop_
_entity.id
_entity.type
_entity.pdbx_description
1 polymer ?
#
loop_
_entity_poly.entity_id
_entity_poly.type
_entity_poly.pdbx_seq_one_letter_code
_entity_poly.pdbx_strand_id
1 'polypeptide(L)' 'MPVQPIPIYTIGYGNRSIEAFVALLQAHDIAFLLDVRSAPYSRHQPAFSKEPLAAALQQHGIRYLYLG' A
#
# COMPACT_ATOMS: atom_id res chain seq x y z
N MET A 1 9.57 23.73 19.96
CA MET A 1 9.63 22.32 19.55
C MET A 1 9.83 22.30 18.04
N PRO A 2 10.92 21.71 17.49
CA PRO A 2 11.02 21.54 16.06
C PRO A 2 9.90 20.59 15.59
N VAL A 3 9.15 20.99 14.57
CA VAL A 3 8.27 20.09 13.83
C VAL A 3 9.17 19.10 13.09
N GLN A 4 9.11 17.83 13.48
CA GLN A 4 9.79 16.79 12.71
C GLN A 4 8.98 16.53 11.43
N PRO A 5 9.64 16.53 10.25
CA PRO A 5 8.93 16.25 9.00
C PRO A 5 8.42 14.81 9.01
N ILE A 6 7.17 14.63 8.59
CA ILE A 6 6.59 13.29 8.38
C ILE A 6 7.17 12.75 7.08
N PRO A 7 7.89 11.61 7.09
CA PRO A 7 8.47 11.04 5.88
C PRO A 7 7.37 10.53 4.93
N ILE A 8 7.58 10.75 3.64
CA ILE A 8 6.74 10.17 2.57
C ILE A 8 7.58 9.15 1.81
N TYR A 9 7.03 7.95 1.67
CA TYR A 9 7.65 6.86 0.93
C TYR A 9 6.89 6.58 -0.36
N THR A 10 7.60 6.09 -1.37
CA THR A 10 7.01 5.59 -2.60
C THR A 10 7.24 4.08 -2.69
N ILE A 11 6.27 3.37 -3.25
CA ILE A 11 6.36 1.93 -3.43
C ILE A 11 5.60 1.51 -4.69
N GLY A 12 6.22 0.65 -5.49
CA GLY A 12 5.55 -0.11 -6.53
C GLY A 12 5.53 -1.59 -6.17
N TYR A 13 4.51 -2.34 -6.60
CA TYR A 13 4.38 -3.75 -6.24
C TYR A 13 5.25 -4.70 -7.08
N GLY A 14 5.61 -4.34 -8.32
CA GLY A 14 6.52 -5.13 -9.15
C GLY A 14 5.95 -6.52 -9.45
N ASN A 15 6.72 -7.59 -9.19
CA ASN A 15 6.26 -9.00 -9.22
C ASN A 15 6.17 -9.59 -7.80
N ARG A 16 6.05 -8.76 -6.77
CA ARG A 16 5.98 -9.25 -5.38
C ARG A 16 4.66 -9.96 -5.13
N SER A 17 4.65 -10.91 -4.20
CA SER A 17 3.42 -11.40 -3.61
C SER A 17 2.81 -10.34 -2.68
N ILE A 18 1.53 -10.50 -2.34
CA ILE A 18 0.85 -9.57 -1.43
C ILE A 18 1.47 -9.61 -0.03
N GLU A 19 1.92 -10.78 0.42
CA GLU A 19 2.55 -10.99 1.72
C GLU A 19 3.91 -10.29 1.79
N ALA A 20 4.73 -10.41 0.74
CA ALA A 20 6.02 -9.72 0.66
C ALA A 20 5.84 -8.20 0.60
N PHE A 21 4.77 -7.72 -0.04
CA PHE A 21 4.43 -6.31 -0.08
C PHE A 21 4.00 -5.78 1.29
N VAL A 22 3.10 -6.48 1.99
CA VAL A 22 2.68 -6.13 3.36
C VAL A 22 3.87 -6.14 4.32
N ALA A 23 4.72 -7.18 4.26
CA ALA A 23 5.88 -7.29 5.13
C ALA A 23 6.83 -6.09 4.96
N LEU A 24 6.99 -5.60 3.72
CA LEU A 24 7.80 -4.41 3.46
C LEU A 24 7.17 -3.14 4.05
N LEU A 25 5.84 -2.98 3.96
CA LEU A 25 5.15 -1.86 4.59
C LEU A 25 5.30 -1.87 6.11
N GLN A 26 5.20 -3.05 6.73
CA GLN A 26 5.38 -3.21 8.17
C GLN A 26 6.82 -2.95 8.62
N ALA A 27 7.82 -3.37 7.82
CA ALA A 27 9.23 -3.11 8.11
C ALA A 27 9.60 -1.61 8.15
N HIS A 28 8.74 -0.76 7.56
CA HIS A 28 8.89 0.70 7.56
C HIS A 28 7.80 1.40 8.41
N ASP A 29 7.07 0.66 9.25
CA ASP A 29 6.01 1.19 10.12
C ASP A 29 4.94 2.01 9.36
N ILE A 30 4.62 1.60 8.13
CA ILE A 30 3.66 2.31 7.28
C ILE A 30 2.23 2.04 7.76
N ALA A 31 1.56 3.07 8.28
CA ALA A 31 0.17 3.00 8.69
C ALA A 31 -0.83 3.30 7.56
N PHE A 32 -0.41 4.01 6.50
CA PHE A 32 -1.27 4.44 5.40
C PHE A 32 -0.65 4.12 4.05
N LEU A 33 -1.39 3.45 3.17
CA LEU A 33 -1.08 3.32 1.76
C LEU A 33 -2.05 4.18 0.95
N LEU A 34 -1.50 5.14 0.21
CA LEU A 34 -2.26 5.99 -0.70
C LEU A 34 -2.07 5.48 -2.13
N ASP A 35 -3.13 5.00 -2.75
CA ASP A 35 -3.14 4.59 -4.14
C ASP A 35 -3.50 5.78 -5.04
N VAL A 36 -2.52 6.21 -5.83
CA VAL A 36 -2.60 7.34 -6.78
C VAL A 36 -2.62 6.87 -8.24
N ARG A 37 -3.01 5.60 -8.49
CA ARG A 37 -3.17 5.04 -9.82
C ARG A 37 -4.54 5.40 -10.41
N SER A 38 -4.55 6.04 -11.58
CA SER A 38 -5.78 6.39 -12.33
C SER A 38 -6.80 5.25 -12.49
N ALA A 39 -6.30 4.02 -12.58
CA ALA A 39 -7.11 2.81 -12.50
C ALA A 39 -6.47 1.84 -11.49
N PRO A 40 -7.04 1.64 -10.30
CA PRO A 40 -6.48 0.77 -9.25
C PRO A 40 -6.83 -0.70 -9.53
N TYR A 41 -6.62 -1.15 -10.75
CA TYR A 41 -6.90 -2.50 -11.23
C TYR A 41 -5.67 -3.06 -11.95
N SER A 42 -5.37 -4.34 -11.72
CA SER A 42 -4.28 -5.03 -12.40
C SER A 42 -4.75 -6.37 -12.95
N ARG A 43 -4.62 -6.55 -14.27
CA ARG A 43 -4.87 -7.82 -14.95
C ARG A 43 -3.79 -8.85 -14.66
N HIS A 44 -2.54 -8.41 -14.53
CA HIS A 44 -1.39 -9.29 -14.33
C HIS A 44 -1.28 -9.75 -12.88
N GLN A 45 -1.70 -8.91 -11.93
CA GLN A 45 -1.64 -9.19 -10.51
C GLN A 45 -2.98 -8.82 -9.84
N PRO A 46 -3.98 -9.72 -9.91
CA PRO A 46 -5.32 -9.46 -9.37
C PRO A 46 -5.33 -9.07 -7.89
N ALA A 47 -4.38 -9.59 -7.10
CA ALA A 47 -4.21 -9.25 -5.67
C ALA A 47 -3.89 -7.76 -5.42
N PHE A 48 -3.37 -7.04 -6.42
CA PHE A 48 -3.09 -5.60 -6.35
C PHE A 48 -4.19 -4.75 -7.01
N SER A 49 -5.34 -5.36 -7.33
CA SER A 49 -6.57 -4.61 -7.59
C SER A 49 -7.13 -4.06 -6.28
N LYS A 50 -7.92 -2.99 -6.37
CA LYS A 50 -8.41 -2.19 -5.24
C LYS A 50 -8.98 -3.03 -4.10
N GLU A 51 -9.97 -3.88 -4.37
CA GLU A 51 -10.70 -4.60 -3.32
C GLU A 51 -9.82 -5.68 -2.64
N PRO A 52 -9.10 -6.56 -3.38
CA PRO A 52 -8.18 -7.51 -2.76
C PRO A 52 -7.06 -6.82 -1.96
N LEU A 53 -6.48 -5.75 -2.50
CA LEU A 53 -5.41 -5.01 -1.84
C LEU A 53 -5.91 -4.36 -0.54
N ALA A 54 -7.07 -3.71 -0.58
CA ALA A 54 -7.68 -3.10 0.60
C ALA A 54 -7.96 -4.15 1.69
N ALA A 55 -8.51 -5.31 1.31
CA ALA A 55 -8.79 -6.40 2.25
C ALA A 55 -7.51 -6.93 2.91
N ALA A 56 -6.46 -7.19 2.13
CA ALA A 56 -5.19 -7.66 2.65
C ALA A 56 -4.57 -6.63 3.61
N LEU A 57 -4.52 -5.36 3.22
CA LEU A 57 -3.96 -4.29 4.08
C LEU A 57 -4.75 -4.12 5.38
N GLN A 58 -6.08 -4.20 5.32
CA GLN A 58 -6.95 -4.11 6.49
C GLN A 58 -6.67 -5.23 7.50
N GLN A 59 -6.40 -6.46 7.05
CA GLN A 59 -6.04 -7.58 7.93
C GLN A 59 -4.75 -7.33 8.72
N HIS A 60 -3.88 -6.44 8.22
CA HIS A 60 -2.62 -6.06 8.84
C HIS A 60 -2.65 -4.68 9.49
N GLY A 61 -3.83 -4.07 9.63
CA GLY A 61 -4.00 -2.76 10.28
C GLY A 61 -3.49 -1.57 9.44
N ILE A 62 -3.18 -1.78 8.16
CA ILE A 62 -2.72 -0.72 7.26
C ILE A 62 -3.93 -0.11 6.57
N ARG A 63 -4.10 1.21 6.69
CA ARG A 63 -5.21 1.90 6.05
C ARG A 63 -4.92 2.15 4.58
N TYR A 64 -5.77 1.61 3.72
CA TYR A 64 -5.73 1.86 2.29
C TYR A 64 -6.68 3.02 1.93
N LEU A 65 -6.17 4.01 1.18
CA LEU A 65 -6.99 5.05 0.56
C LEU A 65 -6.70 5.12 -0.93
N TYR A 66 -7.76 5.17 -1.72
CA TYR A 66 -7.67 5.46 -3.15
C TYR A 66 -7.88 6.95 -3.39
N LEU A 67 -6.90 7.60 -4.02
CA LEU A 67 -6.85 9.05 -4.22
C LEU A 67 -6.76 9.47 -5.70
N GLY A 68 -6.87 8.56 -6.66
CA GLY A 68 -7.02 8.92 -8.07
C GLY A 68 -6.42 7.95 -9.04
#